data_AF-A0A5N0GAN1-F1
#
_entry.id   AF-A0A5N0GAN1-F1
#
_cell.length_a   1.000
_cell.length_b   1.000
_cell.length_c   1.000
_cell.angle_alpha   90.00
_cell.angle_beta   90.00
_cell.angle_gamma   90.00
#
_symmetry.space_group_name_H-M   'P 1'
#
loop_
_entity.id
_entity.type
_entity.pdbx_description
1 polymer ?
#
loop_
_entity_poly.entity_id
_entity_poly.type
_entity_poly.pdbx_seq_one_letter_code
_entity_poly.pdbx_strand_id
1 'polypeptide(L)'
;AVTGYRGIYVEANAISPDRARRIAALLPGAQVVDGAIIGPPPSHPGSTRLYVSGDTGQVPELFDGTALDVVRLAGGIGQASALKMAYASYQKASRVLAAVAHALAGAHGVDDYLRHEADLLRSFPLADVDQFPEVAAKAWRWAPEMLDVAEALNAAALPTGLALGA
;
A
#
# COMPACT_ATOMS: atom_id res chain seq x y z
N ALA A 1 18.03 21.91 -2.65
CA ALA A 1 18.68 20.66 -3.08
C ALA A 1 19.68 20.26 -1.99
N VAL A 2 19.71 18.99 -1.60
CA VAL A 2 20.80 18.48 -0.75
C VAL A 2 21.98 18.23 -1.67
N THR A 3 23.08 18.95 -1.47
CA THR A 3 24.24 18.89 -2.37
C THR A 3 25.27 17.91 -1.83
N GLY A 4 25.74 16.99 -2.68
CA GLY A 4 26.97 16.21 -2.43
C GLY A 4 26.80 14.69 -2.30
N TYR A 5 25.59 14.17 -2.03
CA TYR A 5 25.39 12.72 -2.07
C TYR A 5 25.37 12.22 -3.52
N ARG A 6 26.20 11.21 -3.80
CA ARG A 6 26.40 10.60 -5.13
C ARG A 6 26.14 9.10 -5.17
N GLY A 7 25.63 8.54 -4.06
CA GLY A 7 25.29 7.13 -3.97
C GLY A 7 23.86 6.83 -4.41
N ILE A 8 23.39 5.65 -4.03
CA ILE A 8 22.01 5.20 -4.27
C ILE A 8 21.13 5.60 -3.09
N TYR A 9 20.09 6.40 -3.34
CA TYR A 9 19.07 6.75 -2.35
C TYR A 9 17.78 6.00 -2.67
N VAL A 10 17.38 5.07 -1.80
CA VAL A 10 16.11 4.35 -1.93
C VAL A 10 15.05 5.07 -1.09
N GLU A 11 14.08 5.68 -1.75
CA GLU A 11 12.90 6.25 -1.12
C GLU A 11 11.85 5.14 -0.95
N ALA A 12 11.78 4.50 0.22
CA ALA A 12 10.88 3.38 0.49
C ALA A 12 9.74 3.72 1.46
N ASN A 13 9.53 5.00 1.79
CA ASN A 13 8.40 5.43 2.61
C ASN A 13 7.09 5.25 1.84
N ALA A 14 5.99 5.09 2.57
CA ALA A 14 4.65 5.06 1.97
C ALA A 14 4.22 6.49 1.59
N ILE A 15 4.52 6.90 0.36
CA ILE A 15 4.24 8.25 -0.16
C ILE A 15 3.62 8.20 -1.56
N SER A 16 3.05 9.34 -1.99
CA SER A 16 2.49 9.45 -3.33
C SER A 16 3.57 9.47 -4.43
N PRO A 17 3.25 9.04 -5.67
CA PRO A 17 4.16 9.09 -6.82
C PRO A 17 4.76 10.48 -7.04
N ASP A 18 3.97 11.54 -6.86
CA ASP A 18 4.43 12.90 -7.03
C ASP A 18 5.39 13.33 -5.93
N ARG A 19 5.18 12.89 -4.68
CA ARG A 19 6.13 13.13 -3.60
C ARG A 19 7.47 12.42 -3.87
N ALA A 20 7.46 11.18 -4.35
CA ALA A 20 8.67 10.46 -4.74
C ALA A 20 9.45 11.21 -5.84
N ARG A 21 8.78 11.72 -6.87
CA ARG A 21 9.41 12.53 -7.93
C ARG A 21 9.99 13.84 -7.40
N ARG A 22 9.29 14.53 -6.49
CA ARG A 22 9.81 15.74 -5.85
C ARG A 22 11.07 15.46 -5.02
N ILE A 23 11.10 14.36 -4.27
CA ILE A 23 12.29 13.93 -3.51
C ILE A 23 13.46 13.65 -4.45
N ALA A 24 13.20 12.95 -5.56
CA ALA A 24 14.23 12.70 -6.57
C ALA A 24 14.84 13.98 -7.14
N ALA A 25 14.01 14.98 -7.45
CA ALA A 25 14.46 16.29 -7.94
C ALA A 25 15.31 17.07 -6.92
N LEU A 26 15.18 16.78 -5.62
CA LEU A 26 16.01 17.40 -4.57
C LEU A 26 17.42 16.80 -4.46
N LEU A 27 17.66 15.66 -5.10
CA LEU A 27 18.89 14.86 -5.05
C LEU A 27 19.51 14.65 -6.45
N PRO A 28 19.81 15.72 -7.22
CA PRO A 28 20.21 15.60 -8.63
C PRO A 28 21.57 14.90 -8.85
N GLY A 29 22.38 14.74 -7.80
CA GLY A 29 23.65 14.03 -7.86
C GLY A 29 23.58 12.55 -7.49
N ALA A 30 22.44 12.10 -6.94
CA ALA A 30 22.25 10.75 -6.45
C ALA A 30 21.47 9.89 -7.46
N GLN A 31 21.68 8.58 -7.40
CA GLN A 31 20.81 7.62 -8.06
C GLN A 31 19.60 7.37 -7.15
N VAL A 32 18.46 7.98 -7.49
CA VAL A 32 17.25 7.85 -6.68
C VAL A 32 16.39 6.70 -7.19
N VAL A 33 16.07 5.77 -6.29
CA VAL A 33 15.23 4.60 -6.52
C VAL A 33 13.92 4.80 -5.79
N ASP A 34 12.80 4.69 -6.51
CA ASP A 34 11.47 4.70 -5.90
C ASP A 34 11.15 3.30 -5.40
N GLY A 35 10.86 3.18 -4.09
CA GLY A 35 10.68 1.94 -3.37
C GLY A 35 9.30 1.85 -2.71
N ALA A 36 8.79 0.63 -2.58
CA ALA A 36 7.55 0.35 -1.87
C ALA A 36 7.61 -0.99 -1.13
N ILE A 37 7.45 -0.96 0.19
CA ILE A 37 7.40 -2.16 1.01
C ILE A 37 5.96 -2.64 1.15
N ILE A 38 5.71 -3.92 0.83
CA ILE A 38 4.42 -4.59 1.04
C ILE A 38 4.66 -5.89 1.81
N GLY A 39 4.05 -5.98 2.99
CA GLY A 39 4.15 -7.13 3.89
C GLY A 39 4.32 -6.71 5.35
N PRO A 40 4.27 -7.67 6.29
CA PRO A 40 4.72 -7.47 7.68
C PRO A 40 6.24 -7.19 7.74
N PRO A 41 6.85 -7.02 8.92
CA PRO A 41 8.30 -7.04 9.04
C PRO A 41 8.91 -8.34 8.47
N PRO A 42 10.05 -8.28 7.75
CA PRO A 42 10.63 -9.43 7.06
C PRO A 42 11.28 -10.41 8.03
N SER A 43 10.48 -11.31 8.59
CA SER A 43 10.93 -12.34 9.54
C SER A 43 11.28 -13.68 8.88
N HIS A 44 10.70 -13.96 7.72
CA HIS A 44 10.95 -15.15 6.91
C HIS A 44 10.78 -14.86 5.41
N PRO A 45 11.47 -15.60 4.53
CA PRO A 45 11.36 -15.42 3.07
C PRO A 45 9.91 -15.51 2.58
N GLY A 46 9.53 -14.71 1.57
CA GLY A 46 8.18 -14.69 1.02
C GLY A 46 7.16 -13.85 1.81
N SER A 47 7.51 -13.35 3.00
CA SER A 47 6.60 -12.53 3.82
C SER A 47 6.48 -11.10 3.30
N THR A 48 7.58 -10.52 2.81
CA THR A 48 7.69 -9.08 2.57
C THR A 48 8.38 -8.82 1.24
N ARG A 49 7.80 -7.94 0.42
CA ARG A 49 8.40 -7.49 -0.83
C ARG A 49 8.81 -6.03 -0.74
N LEU A 50 10.00 -5.70 -1.22
CA LEU A 50 10.41 -4.36 -1.59
C LEU A 50 10.31 -4.22 -3.11
N TYR A 51 9.26 -3.55 -3.59
CA TYR A 51 9.15 -3.18 -4.99
C TYR A 51 10.02 -1.96 -5.27
N VAL A 52 10.77 -1.97 -6.37
CA VAL A 52 11.65 -0.86 -6.76
C VAL A 52 11.44 -0.46 -8.21
N SER A 53 11.54 0.82 -8.52
CA SER A 53 11.38 1.38 -9.88
C SER A 53 12.32 2.56 -10.15
N GLY A 54 12.49 2.91 -11.43
CA GLY A 54 13.52 3.86 -11.88
C GLY A 54 14.85 3.18 -12.19
N ASP A 55 15.95 3.92 -12.07
CA ASP A 55 17.28 3.34 -12.17
C ASP A 55 17.61 2.58 -10.88
N THR A 56 17.25 1.31 -10.85
CA THR A 56 17.30 0.46 -9.65
C THR A 56 18.70 -0.06 -9.33
N GLY A 57 19.67 0.09 -10.23
CA GLY A 57 21.09 -0.25 -9.99
C GLY A 57 21.28 -1.64 -9.40
N GLN A 58 22.09 -1.70 -8.34
CA GLN A 58 22.41 -2.92 -7.59
C GLN A 58 21.50 -3.17 -6.37
N VAL A 59 20.37 -2.45 -6.26
CA VAL A 59 19.53 -2.51 -5.05
C VAL A 59 19.04 -3.93 -4.74
N PRO A 60 18.50 -4.72 -5.70
CA PRO A 60 18.08 -6.08 -5.41
C PRO A 60 19.17 -6.98 -4.86
N GLU A 61 20.38 -6.87 -5.42
CA GLU A 61 21.53 -7.71 -5.07
C GLU A 61 22.00 -7.45 -3.63
N LEU A 62 21.74 -6.26 -3.08
CA LEU A 62 22.02 -5.94 -1.67
C LEU A 62 21.19 -6.76 -0.67
N PHE A 63 20.08 -7.35 -1.12
CA PHE A 63 19.16 -8.13 -0.29
C PHE A 63 19.19 -9.62 -0.60
N ASP A 64 20.10 -10.09 -1.46
CA ASP A 64 20.28 -11.50 -1.76
C ASP A 64 20.57 -12.31 -0.48
N GLY A 65 19.83 -13.40 -0.29
CA GLY A 65 19.94 -14.25 0.90
C GLY A 65 19.29 -13.69 2.17
N THR A 66 18.61 -12.53 2.10
CA THR A 66 17.80 -12.00 3.21
C THR A 66 16.34 -12.48 3.14
N ALA A 67 15.53 -12.14 4.14
CA ALA A 67 14.09 -12.43 4.15
C ALA A 67 13.25 -11.44 3.32
N LEU A 68 13.87 -10.41 2.73
CA LEU A 68 13.19 -9.37 1.95
C LEU A 68 13.33 -9.66 0.45
N ASP A 69 12.20 -9.93 -0.21
CA ASP A 69 12.19 -10.17 -1.65
C ASP A 69 12.16 -8.83 -2.40
N VAL A 70 13.16 -8.55 -3.24
CA VAL A 70 13.20 -7.31 -4.01
C VAL A 70 12.68 -7.53 -5.44
N VAL A 71 11.70 -6.74 -5.86
CA VAL A 71 11.04 -6.89 -7.16
C VAL A 71 11.19 -5.62 -7.99
N ARG A 72 11.81 -5.72 -9.17
CA ARG A 72 11.93 -4.59 -10.12
C ARG A 72 10.61 -4.40 -10.87
N LEU A 73 10.08 -3.18 -10.83
CA LEU A 73 8.97 -2.73 -11.66
C LEU A 73 9.50 -2.00 -12.90
N ALA A 74 8.82 -2.18 -14.02
CA ALA A 74 9.10 -1.41 -15.22
C ALA A 74 8.67 0.07 -15.03
N GLY A 75 9.36 0.98 -15.71
CA GLY A 75 9.07 2.42 -15.68
C GLY A 75 9.95 3.22 -14.73
N GLY A 76 9.58 4.48 -14.53
CA GLY A 76 10.38 5.46 -13.79
C GLY A 76 9.96 5.66 -12.33
N ILE A 77 10.53 6.69 -11.72
CA ILE A 77 10.18 7.13 -10.36
C ILE A 77 8.67 7.41 -10.26
N GLY A 78 8.05 6.80 -9.26
CA GLY A 78 6.63 6.88 -8.94
C GLY A 78 5.86 5.58 -9.19
N GLN A 79 6.43 4.57 -9.86
CA GLN A 79 5.74 3.30 -10.13
C GLN A 79 5.59 2.44 -8.88
N ALA A 80 6.65 2.32 -8.06
CA ALA A 80 6.59 1.58 -6.80
C ALA A 80 5.67 2.30 -5.80
N SER A 81 5.79 3.63 -5.70
CA SER A 81 4.86 4.47 -4.94
C SER A 81 3.41 4.29 -5.39
N ALA A 82 3.13 4.26 -6.70
CA ALA A 82 1.78 4.06 -7.22
C ALA A 82 1.21 2.69 -6.85
N LEU A 83 2.03 1.63 -6.95
CA LEU A 83 1.65 0.29 -6.49
C LEU A 83 1.31 0.29 -5.00
N LYS A 84 2.13 0.95 -4.16
CA LYS A 84 1.88 1.05 -2.72
C LYS A 84 0.55 1.73 -2.41
N MET A 85 0.29 2.85 -3.07
CA MET A 85 -0.96 3.61 -2.95
C MET A 85 -2.17 2.77 -3.34
N ALA A 86 -2.12 2.10 -4.49
CA ALA A 86 -3.19 1.22 -4.96
C ALA A 86 -3.44 0.06 -3.97
N TYR A 87 -2.37 -0.58 -3.49
CA TYR A 87 -2.45 -1.67 -2.52
C TYR A 87 -3.05 -1.20 -1.19
N ALA A 88 -2.58 -0.08 -0.64
CA ALA A 88 -3.06 0.47 0.63
C ALA A 88 -4.52 0.92 0.54
N SER A 89 -4.90 1.54 -0.59
CA SER A 89 -6.29 1.90 -0.91
C SER A 89 -7.19 0.68 -0.81
N TYR A 90 -6.87 -0.38 -1.56
CA TYR A 90 -7.67 -1.61 -1.56
C TYR A 90 -7.72 -2.26 -0.18
N GLN A 91 -6.58 -2.45 0.48
CA GLN A 91 -6.50 -3.12 1.79
C GLN A 91 -7.32 -2.45 2.90
N LYS A 92 -7.47 -1.12 2.84
CA LYS A 92 -8.22 -0.36 3.86
C LYS A 92 -9.68 -0.23 3.48
N ALA A 93 -9.96 0.20 2.25
CA ALA A 93 -11.33 0.39 1.79
C ALA A 93 -12.12 -0.94 1.81
N SER A 94 -11.49 -2.07 1.43
CA SER A 94 -12.17 -3.38 1.48
C SER A 94 -12.54 -3.81 2.90
N ARG A 95 -11.71 -3.51 3.90
CA ARG A 95 -12.00 -3.81 5.32
C ARG A 95 -13.12 -2.94 5.87
N VAL A 96 -13.13 -1.65 5.55
CA VAL A 96 -14.22 -0.74 5.94
C VAL A 96 -15.52 -1.18 5.27
N LEU A 97 -15.49 -1.51 3.98
CA LEU A 97 -16.64 -2.04 3.26
C LEU A 97 -17.18 -3.32 3.91
N ALA A 98 -16.31 -4.26 4.26
CA ALA A 98 -16.70 -5.48 4.94
C ALA A 98 -17.33 -5.21 6.31
N ALA A 99 -16.74 -4.32 7.12
CA ALA A 99 -17.28 -3.95 8.42
C ALA A 99 -18.68 -3.30 8.30
N VAL A 100 -18.89 -2.40 7.33
CA VAL A 100 -20.20 -1.78 7.07
C VAL A 100 -21.22 -2.82 6.58
N ALA A 101 -20.81 -3.76 5.73
CA ALA A 101 -21.67 -4.85 5.27
C ALA A 101 -22.13 -5.76 6.43
N HIS A 102 -21.23 -6.13 7.34
CA HIS A 102 -21.56 -6.89 8.55
C HIS A 102 -22.45 -6.08 9.50
N ALA A 103 -22.22 -4.77 9.65
CA ALA A 103 -23.11 -3.93 10.46
C ALA A 103 -24.54 -3.91 9.91
N LEU A 104 -24.71 -3.86 8.58
CA LEU A 104 -26.01 -3.96 7.93
C LEU A 104 -26.65 -5.34 8.15
N ALA A 105 -25.89 -6.43 7.97
CA ALA A 105 -26.38 -7.78 8.22
C ALA A 105 -26.83 -7.96 9.68
N GLY A 106 -26.04 -7.45 10.62
CA GLY A 106 -26.34 -7.40 12.05
C GLY A 106 -27.62 -6.66 12.39
N ALA A 107 -27.84 -5.49 11.76
CA ALA A 107 -29.06 -4.72 11.94
C ALA A 107 -30.33 -5.48 11.48
N HIS A 108 -30.18 -6.48 10.61
CA HIS A 108 -31.27 -7.29 10.09
C HIS A 108 -31.26 -8.75 10.60
N GLY A 109 -30.29 -9.14 11.44
CA GLY A 109 -30.16 -10.49 11.99
C GLY A 109 -29.82 -11.57 10.94
N VAL A 110 -29.06 -11.22 9.89
CA VAL A 110 -28.72 -12.12 8.77
C VAL A 110 -27.21 -12.37 8.62
N ASP A 111 -26.42 -12.11 9.65
CA ASP A 111 -24.96 -12.20 9.63
C ASP A 111 -24.44 -13.59 9.23
N ASP A 112 -25.10 -14.66 9.69
CA ASP A 112 -24.70 -16.04 9.38
C ASP A 112 -24.81 -16.35 7.89
N TYR A 113 -25.83 -15.79 7.22
CA TYR A 113 -25.98 -15.92 5.77
C TYR A 113 -24.91 -15.15 5.01
N LEU A 114 -24.58 -13.92 5.47
CA LEU A 114 -23.50 -13.14 4.85
C LEU A 114 -22.14 -13.84 5.00
N ARG A 115 -21.85 -14.42 6.17
CA ARG A 115 -20.63 -15.23 6.39
C ARG A 115 -20.59 -16.44 5.47
N HIS A 116 -21.70 -17.16 5.33
CA HIS A 116 -21.77 -18.30 4.42
C HIS A 116 -21.45 -17.92 2.97
N GLU A 117 -22.04 -16.83 2.46
CA GLU A 117 -21.74 -16.33 1.12
C GLU A 117 -20.26 -15.89 0.98
N ALA A 118 -19.69 -15.25 2.02
CA ALA A 118 -18.29 -14.84 2.02
C ALA A 118 -17.34 -16.04 1.88
N ASP A 119 -17.64 -17.15 2.57
CA ASP A 119 -16.87 -18.39 2.52
C ASP A 119 -16.97 -19.07 1.14
N LEU A 120 -18.18 -19.15 0.57
CA LEU A 120 -18.40 -19.68 -0.78
C LEU A 120 -17.59 -18.91 -1.83
N LEU A 121 -17.55 -17.59 -1.71
CA LEU A 121 -16.80 -16.70 -2.60
C LEU A 121 -15.29 -16.65 -2.30
N ARG A 122 -14.85 -17.23 -1.17
CA ARG A 122 -13.49 -17.07 -0.63
C ARG A 122 -13.07 -15.60 -0.52
N SER A 123 -14.01 -14.74 -0.13
CA SER A 123 -13.83 -13.30 -0.06
C SER A 123 -13.12 -12.92 1.24
N PHE A 124 -11.79 -12.90 1.24
CA PHE A 124 -10.99 -12.74 2.46
C PHE A 124 -11.36 -11.50 3.30
N PRO A 125 -11.54 -10.27 2.75
CA PRO A 125 -11.94 -9.13 3.58
C PRO A 125 -13.34 -9.28 4.21
N LEU A 126 -14.25 -10.01 3.56
CA LEU A 126 -15.61 -10.22 4.03
C LEU A 126 -15.73 -11.41 5.00
N ALA A 127 -14.90 -12.44 4.81
CA ALA A 127 -14.88 -13.66 5.61
C ALA A 127 -14.05 -13.51 6.90
N ASP A 128 -13.02 -12.68 6.90
CA ASP A 128 -12.09 -12.51 8.03
C ASP A 128 -12.60 -11.48 9.08
N VAL A 129 -13.73 -11.80 9.71
CA VAL A 129 -14.39 -10.93 10.71
C VAL A 129 -13.58 -10.76 11.99
N ASP A 130 -12.72 -11.72 12.31
CA ASP A 130 -11.88 -11.71 13.53
C ASP A 130 -10.87 -10.56 13.52
N GLN A 131 -10.53 -10.00 12.35
CA GLN A 131 -9.66 -8.84 12.24
C GLN A 131 -10.36 -7.51 12.58
N PHE A 132 -11.70 -7.45 12.63
CA PHE A 132 -12.41 -6.17 12.78
C PHE A 132 -12.08 -5.41 14.06
N PRO A 133 -11.95 -6.03 15.26
CA PRO A 133 -11.56 -5.30 16.46
C PRO A 133 -10.18 -4.64 16.34
N GLU A 134 -9.20 -5.34 15.77
CA GLU A 134 -7.85 -4.79 15.56
C GLU A 134 -7.87 -3.64 14.52
N VAL A 135 -8.62 -3.82 13.45
CA VAL A 135 -8.85 -2.80 12.43
C VAL A 135 -9.47 -1.54 13.03
N ALA A 136 -10.56 -1.69 13.79
CA ALA A 136 -11.24 -0.57 14.45
C ALA A 136 -10.31 0.19 15.41
N ALA A 137 -9.47 -0.52 16.17
CA ALA A 137 -8.53 0.09 17.12
C ALA A 137 -7.47 1.00 16.44
N LYS A 138 -7.14 0.75 15.17
CA LYS A 138 -6.13 1.51 14.41
C LYS A 138 -6.68 2.35 13.26
N ALA A 139 -7.96 2.23 12.93
CA ALA A 139 -8.59 2.90 11.79
C ALA A 139 -8.45 4.43 11.81
N TRP A 140 -8.41 5.05 13.00
CA TRP A 140 -8.21 6.49 13.15
C TRP A 140 -6.89 6.99 12.53
N ARG A 141 -5.87 6.12 12.40
CA ARG A 141 -4.59 6.46 11.76
C ARG A 141 -4.68 6.48 10.25
N TRP A 142 -5.72 5.88 9.67
CA TRP A 142 -5.83 5.71 8.23
C TRP A 142 -6.36 6.94 7.52
N ALA A 143 -7.10 7.83 8.19
CA ALA A 143 -7.72 8.98 7.55
C ALA A 143 -6.74 9.85 6.74
N PRO A 144 -5.55 10.24 7.26
CA PRO A 144 -4.56 10.97 6.46
C PRO A 144 -4.05 10.16 5.26
N GLU A 145 -3.84 8.85 5.43
CA GLU A 145 -3.39 7.97 4.35
C GLU A 145 -4.47 7.81 3.27
N MET A 146 -5.75 7.79 3.65
CA MET A 146 -6.87 7.72 2.70
C MET A 146 -7.07 9.04 1.94
N LEU A 147 -6.73 10.18 2.55
CA LEU A 147 -6.68 11.47 1.85
C LEU A 147 -5.55 11.50 0.80
N ASP A 148 -4.36 11.01 1.14
CA ASP A 148 -3.27 10.84 0.17
C ASP A 148 -3.72 9.92 -0.99
N VAL A 149 -4.48 8.86 -0.69
CA VAL A 149 -5.07 7.96 -1.71
C VAL A 149 -6.05 8.71 -2.60
N ALA A 150 -6.94 9.50 -2.03
CA ALA A 150 -7.88 10.31 -2.80
C ALA A 150 -7.16 11.30 -3.72
N GLU A 151 -6.08 11.94 -3.26
CA GLU A 151 -5.26 12.83 -4.08
C GLU A 151 -4.63 12.08 -5.27
N ALA A 152 -4.03 10.90 -5.02
CA ALA A 152 -3.43 10.09 -6.08
C ALA A 152 -4.46 9.57 -7.10
N LEU A 153 -5.65 9.16 -6.63
CA LEU A 153 -6.76 8.77 -7.51
C LEU A 153 -7.22 9.94 -8.37
N ASN A 154 -7.40 11.12 -7.77
CA ASN A 154 -7.79 12.32 -8.50
C ASN A 154 -6.75 12.72 -9.55
N ALA A 155 -5.46 12.66 -9.21
CA ALA A 155 -4.37 12.93 -10.15
C ALA A 155 -4.35 11.96 -11.35
N ALA A 156 -4.86 10.73 -11.15
CA ALA A 156 -5.05 9.73 -12.19
C ALA A 156 -6.43 9.79 -12.88
N ALA A 157 -7.26 10.80 -12.59
CA ALA A 157 -8.63 10.94 -13.07
C ALA A 157 -9.54 9.73 -12.72
N LEU A 158 -9.33 9.15 -11.54
CA LEU A 158 -10.10 8.02 -11.01
C LEU A 158 -11.10 8.47 -9.92
N PRO A 159 -12.19 7.71 -9.68
CA PRO A 159 -13.15 8.01 -8.63
C PRO A 159 -12.52 8.01 -7.23
N THR A 160 -12.79 9.05 -6.45
CA THR A 160 -12.25 9.23 -5.09
C THR A 160 -13.21 8.83 -3.97
N GLY A 161 -14.50 8.64 -4.28
CA GLY A 161 -15.56 8.48 -3.26
C GLY A 161 -15.31 7.35 -2.27
N LEU A 162 -14.78 6.20 -2.72
CA LEU A 162 -14.43 5.08 -1.83
C LEU A 162 -13.27 5.42 -0.90
N ALA A 163 -12.29 6.20 -1.36
CA ALA A 163 -11.18 6.62 -0.51
C ALA A 163 -11.61 7.71 0.48
N LEU A 164 -12.52 8.61 0.08
CA LEU A 164 -13.05 9.66 0.94
C LEU A 164 -14.07 9.16 1.96
N GLY A 165 -14.73 8.03 1.67
CA GLY A 165 -15.74 7.41 2.53
C GLY A 165 -15.21 6.30 3.46
N ALA A 166 -13.93 5.92 3.33
CA ALA A 166 -13.27 4.89 4.14
C ALA A 166 -12.39 5.52 5.22
#